data_AF-A0A955RMQ5-F1
#
_entry.id   AF-A0A955RMQ5-F1
#
_cell.length_a   1.000
_cell.length_b   1.000
_cell.length_c   1.000
_cell.angle_alpha   90.00
_cell.angle_beta   90.00
_cell.angle_gamma   90.00
#
_symmetry.space_group_name_H-M   'P 1'
#
loop_
_entity.id
_entity.type
_entity.pdbx_description
1 polymer ?
#
loop_
_entity_poly.entity_id
_entity_poly.type
_entity_poly.pdbx_seq_one_letter_code
_entity_poly.pdbx_strand_id
1 'polypeptide(L)'
;SDQVVSFHTMKDEKSMGHQRTIQPTSNRAALLATFLHLSEKVGRRLRRKQTRGRTISIRIRYQSFHSEGRRVTLSRPLSDGYAIYGQVKELFQPVFLLDRVRLVGVTVSNLEWGAEQQQLFMKDAHRMESALAACDLLNDRYGEMVVRRGSLMQIQKKQDIPGLGFQKRFITDASSEELDA
;
A
#
# COMPACT_ATOMS: atom_id res chain seq x y z
N SER A 1 18.34 -2.51 46.32
CA SER A 1 18.86 -2.27 44.98
C SER A 1 17.71 -2.23 44.01
N ASP A 2 17.30 -1.03 43.60
CA ASP A 2 16.25 -0.84 42.60
C ASP A 2 16.77 -1.27 41.24
N GLN A 3 16.09 -2.21 40.59
CA GLN A 3 16.36 -2.55 39.19
C GLN A 3 15.71 -1.48 38.30
N VAL A 4 16.56 -0.66 37.67
CA VAL A 4 16.17 0.20 36.55
C VAL A 4 16.01 -0.68 35.32
N VAL A 5 14.77 -1.10 35.03
CA VAL A 5 14.44 -1.75 33.76
C VAL A 5 14.20 -0.65 32.72
N SER A 6 14.99 -0.63 31.65
CA SER A 6 14.91 0.42 30.62
C SER A 6 13.58 0.36 29.85
N PHE A 7 12.90 1.50 29.70
CA PHE A 7 11.56 1.63 29.10
C PHE A 7 11.52 1.68 27.56
N HIS A 8 12.45 1.02 26.85
CA HIS A 8 12.38 0.95 25.38
C HIS A 8 11.84 -0.40 24.90
N THR A 9 10.63 -0.77 25.33
CA THR A 9 9.83 -1.73 24.56
C THR A 9 9.35 -0.99 23.32
N MET A 10 10.05 -1.19 22.19
CA MET A 10 9.54 -0.85 20.86
C MET A 10 8.13 -1.43 20.77
N LYS A 11 7.12 -0.58 20.83
CA LYS A 11 5.72 -1.00 20.85
C LYS A 11 5.44 -1.77 19.57
N ASP A 12 5.10 -3.04 19.71
CA ASP A 12 4.77 -3.88 18.57
C ASP A 12 3.67 -3.23 17.74
N GLU A 13 3.95 -2.93 16.46
CA GLU A 13 2.97 -2.35 15.56
C GLU A 13 1.79 -3.33 15.43
N LYS A 14 0.62 -2.93 15.94
CA LYS A 14 -0.59 -3.77 15.92
C LYS A 14 -1.33 -3.75 14.57
N SER A 15 -0.97 -2.79 13.71
CA SER A 15 -1.55 -2.61 12.38
C SER A 15 -0.66 -1.75 11.48
N MET A 16 -0.79 -1.91 10.17
CA MET A 16 -0.16 -1.08 9.15
C MET A 16 -1.22 -0.60 8.18
N GLY A 17 -1.26 0.70 7.90
CA GLY A 17 -2.24 1.28 7.00
C GLY A 17 -1.72 2.51 6.28
N HIS A 18 -2.45 2.89 5.23
CA HIS A 18 -2.32 4.16 4.56
C HIS A 18 -3.70 4.74 4.32
N GLN A 19 -3.81 6.06 4.45
CA GLN A 19 -5.00 6.81 4.13
C GLN A 19 -4.63 8.02 3.29
N ARG A 20 -5.58 8.50 2.51
CA ARG A 20 -5.38 9.64 1.62
C ARG A 20 -6.63 10.49 1.55
N THR A 21 -6.45 11.77 1.78
CA THR A 21 -7.42 12.80 1.42
C THR A 21 -7.38 13.01 -0.09
N ILE A 22 -8.54 13.00 -0.73
CA ILE A 22 -8.74 13.17 -2.17
C ILE A 22 -9.68 14.36 -2.41
N GLN A 23 -9.71 14.87 -3.63
CA GLN A 23 -10.80 15.75 -4.03
C GLN A 23 -12.12 14.98 -3.90
N PRO A 24 -13.16 15.55 -3.24
CA PRO A 24 -14.41 14.86 -3.01
C PRO A 24 -14.97 14.24 -4.30
N THR A 25 -15.31 12.96 -4.31
CA THR A 25 -15.85 12.30 -5.50
C THR A 25 -16.77 11.12 -5.16
N SER A 26 -17.77 10.88 -6.00
CA SER A 26 -18.60 9.67 -5.99
C SER A 26 -18.20 8.68 -7.10
N ASN A 27 -17.16 8.99 -7.89
CA ASN A 27 -16.67 8.12 -8.95
C ASN A 27 -16.01 6.85 -8.36
N ARG A 28 -16.74 5.73 -8.45
CA ARG A 28 -16.29 4.44 -7.93
C ARG A 28 -14.99 3.94 -8.56
N ALA A 29 -14.75 4.21 -9.85
CA ALA A 29 -13.52 3.80 -10.51
C ALA A 29 -12.29 4.53 -9.95
N ALA A 30 -12.42 5.84 -9.71
CA ALA A 30 -11.37 6.64 -9.07
C ALA A 30 -11.10 6.22 -7.62
N LEU A 31 -12.14 5.84 -6.88
CA LEU A 31 -12.00 5.31 -5.52
C LEU A 31 -11.29 3.95 -5.52
N LEU A 32 -11.69 3.02 -6.40
CA LEU A 32 -11.04 1.73 -6.57
C LEU A 32 -9.57 1.85 -6.98
N ALA A 33 -9.25 2.78 -7.87
CA ALA A 33 -7.88 3.12 -8.23
C ALA A 33 -7.06 3.60 -7.03
N THR A 34 -7.64 4.47 -6.21
CA THR A 34 -7.00 4.96 -4.99
C THR A 34 -6.81 3.83 -3.98
N PHE A 35 -7.81 2.96 -3.80
CA PHE A 35 -7.72 1.78 -2.96
C PHE A 35 -6.59 0.83 -3.40
N LEU A 36 -6.49 0.53 -4.69
CA LEU A 36 -5.39 -0.30 -5.23
C LEU A 36 -4.02 0.31 -4.89
N HIS A 37 -3.87 1.62 -5.09
CA HIS A 37 -2.64 2.32 -4.74
C HIS A 37 -2.31 2.22 -3.23
N LEU A 38 -3.29 2.43 -2.35
CA LEU A 38 -3.08 2.30 -0.90
C LEU A 38 -2.75 0.87 -0.50
N SER A 39 -3.41 -0.12 -1.09
CA SER A 39 -3.14 -1.54 -0.83
C SER A 39 -1.71 -1.95 -1.21
N GLU A 40 -1.20 -1.48 -2.36
CA GLU A 40 0.20 -1.70 -2.76
C GLU A 40 1.19 -1.08 -1.77
N LYS A 41 0.92 0.15 -1.29
CA LYS A 41 1.75 0.81 -0.26
C LYS A 41 1.75 0.04 1.05
N VAL A 42 0.59 -0.47 1.48
CA VAL A 42 0.48 -1.29 2.69
C VAL A 42 1.21 -2.63 2.52
N GLY A 43 1.02 -3.31 1.39
CA GLY A 43 1.71 -4.56 1.08
C GLY A 43 3.24 -4.41 1.08
N ARG A 44 3.77 -3.36 0.43
CA ARG A 44 5.22 -3.05 0.46
C ARG A 44 5.72 -2.81 1.88
N ARG A 45 4.97 -2.09 2.72
CA ARG A 45 5.35 -1.85 4.12
C ARG A 45 5.36 -3.14 4.94
N LEU A 46 4.37 -4.01 4.75
CA LEU A 46 4.31 -5.33 5.39
C LEU A 46 5.53 -6.17 5.00
N ARG A 47 5.84 -6.27 3.70
CA ARG A 47 7.00 -7.03 3.20
C ARG A 47 8.34 -6.49 3.70
N ARG A 48 8.53 -5.16 3.70
CA ARG A 48 9.74 -4.52 4.25
C ARG A 48 9.98 -4.82 5.72
N LYS A 49 8.89 -4.99 6.49
CA LYS A 49 8.96 -5.37 7.91
C LYS A 49 8.87 -6.87 8.14
N GLN A 50 8.97 -7.69 7.09
CA GLN A 50 8.84 -9.15 7.15
C GLN A 50 7.59 -9.59 7.96
N THR A 51 6.51 -8.84 7.77
CA THR A 51 5.25 -8.97 8.50
C THR A 51 4.14 -9.39 7.54
N ARG A 52 3.18 -10.17 8.03
CA ARG A 52 1.93 -10.47 7.33
C ARG A 52 0.74 -10.12 8.23
N GLY A 53 -0.47 -10.03 7.70
CA GLY A 53 -1.64 -9.77 8.52
C GLY A 53 -2.92 -10.41 8.00
N ARG A 54 -3.86 -10.67 8.92
CA ARG A 54 -5.11 -11.38 8.62
C ARG A 54 -6.31 -10.49 8.40
N THR A 55 -6.35 -9.32 9.04
CA THR A 55 -7.55 -8.48 9.03
C THR A 55 -7.35 -7.28 8.12
N ILE A 56 -8.17 -7.18 7.08
CA ILE A 56 -8.17 -6.08 6.12
C ILE A 56 -9.35 -5.18 6.45
N SER A 57 -9.10 -3.88 6.56
CA SER A 57 -10.12 -2.86 6.85
C SER A 57 -10.06 -1.73 5.84
N ILE A 58 -11.23 -1.25 5.43
CA ILE A 58 -11.39 -0.01 4.65
C ILE A 58 -12.00 1.07 5.55
N ARG A 59 -11.60 2.32 5.30
CA ARG A 59 -12.22 3.51 5.88
C ARG A 59 -12.59 4.47 4.76
N ILE A 60 -13.79 5.02 4.81
CA ILE A 60 -14.32 6.02 3.89
C ILE A 60 -14.79 7.20 4.73
N ARG A 61 -14.38 8.41 4.36
CA ARG A 61 -14.93 9.64 4.94
C ARG A 61 -15.57 10.49 3.85
N TYR A 62 -16.79 10.90 4.11
CA TYR A 62 -17.61 11.72 3.25
C TYR A 62 -17.30 13.21 3.39
N GLN A 63 -17.74 14.00 2.43
CA GLN A 63 -17.61 15.46 2.41
C GLN A 63 -18.37 16.09 3.59
N SER A 64 -19.53 15.55 3.92
CA SER A 64 -20.30 15.77 5.15
C SER A 64 -19.60 15.37 6.46
N PHE A 65 -18.33 14.96 6.41
CA PHE A 65 -17.50 14.53 7.54
C PHE A 65 -17.92 13.21 8.23
N HIS A 66 -19.06 12.61 7.86
CA HIS A 66 -19.44 11.25 8.24
C HIS A 66 -18.39 10.23 7.76
N SER A 67 -18.18 9.17 8.54
CA SER A 67 -17.23 8.10 8.20
C SER A 67 -17.88 6.74 8.34
N GLU A 68 -17.55 5.84 7.43
CA GLU A 68 -17.89 4.43 7.54
C GLU A 68 -16.65 3.56 7.35
N GLY A 69 -16.70 2.35 7.87
CA GLY A 69 -15.62 1.38 7.71
C GLY A 69 -16.17 -0.04 7.69
N ARG A 70 -15.45 -0.91 7.00
CA ARG A 70 -15.77 -2.34 6.89
C ARG A 70 -14.47 -3.12 7.00
N ARG A 71 -14.56 -4.35 7.50
CA ARG A 71 -13.39 -5.22 7.67
C ARG A 71 -13.74 -6.68 7.42
N VAL A 72 -12.73 -7.44 7.03
CA VAL A 72 -12.76 -8.90 6.93
C VAL A 72 -11.52 -9.47 7.59
N THR A 73 -11.65 -10.61 8.27
CA THR A 73 -10.52 -11.37 8.82
C THR A 73 -10.41 -12.68 8.08
N LEU A 74 -9.23 -12.95 7.51
CA LEU A 74 -8.94 -14.15 6.75
C LEU A 74 -8.38 -15.26 7.65
N SER A 75 -8.52 -16.51 7.19
CA SER A 75 -7.90 -17.67 7.84
C SER A 75 -6.37 -17.66 7.68
N ARG A 76 -5.87 -17.25 6.51
CA ARG A 76 -4.44 -17.14 6.19
C ARG A 76 -4.00 -15.68 6.10
N PRO A 77 -2.83 -15.32 6.67
CA PRO A 77 -2.32 -13.96 6.58
C PRO A 77 -1.76 -13.66 5.18
N LEU A 78 -1.75 -12.38 4.82
CA LEU A 78 -1.24 -11.90 3.54
C LEU A 78 -0.33 -10.69 3.69
N SER A 79 0.48 -10.45 2.66
CA SER A 79 1.36 -9.27 2.52
C SER A 79 1.46 -8.75 1.08
N ASP A 80 0.82 -9.40 0.10
CA ASP A 80 0.72 -8.90 -1.28
C ASP A 80 -0.31 -7.77 -1.35
N GLY A 81 0.09 -6.64 -1.93
CA GLY A 81 -0.78 -5.49 -2.15
C GLY A 81 -2.00 -5.79 -3.01
N TYR A 82 -1.89 -6.71 -3.97
CA TYR A 82 -3.00 -7.07 -4.85
C TYR A 82 -3.98 -8.02 -4.18
N ALA A 83 -3.49 -8.96 -3.36
CA ALA A 83 -4.35 -9.77 -2.51
C ALA A 83 -5.13 -8.89 -1.53
N ILE A 84 -4.48 -7.89 -0.91
CA ILE A 84 -5.14 -6.88 -0.08
C ILE A 84 -6.20 -6.13 -0.88
N TYR A 85 -5.86 -5.67 -2.10
CA TYR A 85 -6.80 -4.96 -2.96
C TYR A 85 -8.03 -5.81 -3.33
N GLY A 86 -7.87 -7.12 -3.59
CA GLY A 86 -8.99 -8.02 -3.84
C GLY A 86 -10.01 -7.97 -2.69
N GLN A 87 -9.53 -8.09 -1.45
CA GLN A 87 -10.36 -8.00 -0.25
C GLN A 87 -10.98 -6.62 -0.06
N VAL A 88 -10.22 -5.55 -0.31
CA VAL A 88 -10.72 -4.17 -0.27
C VAL A 88 -11.85 -3.94 -1.28
N LYS A 89 -11.73 -4.51 -2.49
CA LYS A 89 -12.76 -4.43 -3.53
C LYS A 89 -14.05 -5.12 -3.10
N GLU A 90 -13.94 -6.32 -2.50
CA GLU A 90 -15.09 -7.05 -1.96
C GLU A 90 -15.78 -6.27 -0.82
N LEU A 91 -15.00 -5.67 0.08
CA LEU A 91 -15.53 -4.81 1.15
C LEU A 91 -16.22 -3.54 0.62
N PHE A 92 -15.72 -2.98 -0.48
CA PHE A 92 -16.25 -1.75 -1.07
C PHE A 92 -17.44 -1.98 -2.02
N GLN A 93 -17.56 -3.15 -2.63
CA GLN A 93 -18.64 -3.47 -3.56
C GLN A 93 -20.05 -3.21 -3.00
N PRO A 94 -20.41 -3.66 -1.78
CA PRO A 94 -21.73 -3.41 -1.20
C PRO A 94 -21.90 -2.00 -0.59
N VAL A 95 -20.92 -1.11 -0.72
CA VAL A 95 -21.02 0.26 -0.21
C VAL A 95 -21.87 1.11 -1.16
N PHE A 96 -22.98 1.60 -0.65
CA PHE A 96 -23.80 2.62 -1.29
C PHE A 96 -23.29 4.01 -0.87
N LEU A 97 -22.82 4.81 -1.83
CA LEU A 97 -22.24 6.12 -1.54
C LEU A 97 -23.35 7.14 -1.31
N LEU A 98 -23.53 7.56 -0.06
CA LEU A 98 -24.54 8.55 0.34
C LEU A 98 -24.14 9.99 0.01
N ASP A 99 -22.84 10.24 -0.20
CA ASP A 99 -22.25 11.56 -0.44
C ASP A 99 -20.89 11.38 -1.17
N ARG A 100 -20.27 12.47 -1.60
CA ARG A 100 -18.91 12.48 -2.16
C ARG A 100 -17.90 12.06 -1.10
N VAL A 101 -17.00 11.15 -1.47
CA VAL A 101 -15.93 10.66 -0.61
C VAL A 101 -14.72 11.59 -0.72
N ARG A 102 -14.21 12.05 0.42
CA ARG A 102 -13.03 12.93 0.51
C ARG A 102 -11.80 12.26 1.12
N LEU A 103 -11.95 11.09 1.74
CA LEU A 103 -10.82 10.30 2.24
C LEU A 103 -11.13 8.82 2.11
N VAL A 104 -10.12 8.08 1.68
CA VAL A 104 -10.11 6.61 1.70
C VAL A 104 -8.89 6.11 2.45
N GLY A 105 -9.04 4.98 3.14
CA GLY A 105 -7.97 4.33 3.88
C GLY A 105 -8.05 2.82 3.79
N VAL A 106 -6.87 2.19 3.79
CA VAL A 106 -6.68 0.73 3.86
C VAL A 106 -5.78 0.45 5.05
N THR A 107 -6.19 -0.48 5.90
CA THR A 107 -5.40 -0.94 7.05
C THR A 107 -5.39 -2.45 7.11
N VAL A 108 -4.22 -3.03 7.35
CA VAL A 108 -4.03 -4.43 7.71
C VAL A 108 -3.67 -4.52 9.19
N SER A 109 -4.35 -5.38 9.93
CA SER A 109 -4.12 -5.64 11.36
C SER A 109 -4.09 -7.15 11.64
N ASN A 110 -3.95 -7.51 12.93
CA ASN A 110 -3.69 -8.89 13.34
C ASN A 110 -2.41 -9.39 12.67
N LEU A 111 -1.31 -8.71 13.02
CA LEU A 111 -0.03 -8.86 12.36
C LEU A 111 0.75 -10.04 12.95
N GLU A 112 1.36 -10.81 12.06
CA GLU A 112 2.24 -11.92 12.37
C GLU A 112 3.65 -11.58 11.89
N TRP A 113 4.60 -11.73 12.79
CA TRP A 113 6.01 -11.52 12.54
C TRP A 113 6.74 -12.83 12.36
N GLY A 114 7.69 -12.84 11.44
CA GLY A 114 8.40 -14.04 11.04
C GLY A 114 8.06 -14.43 9.61
N ALA A 115 9.11 -14.76 8.85
CA ALA A 115 8.94 -15.47 7.60
C ALA A 115 8.46 -16.88 7.93
N GLU A 116 7.25 -17.27 7.52
CA GLU A 116 6.95 -18.69 7.43
C GLU A 116 8.04 -19.32 6.56
N GLN A 117 8.64 -20.40 7.07
CA GLN A 117 9.48 -21.28 6.29
C GLN A 117 8.57 -21.94 5.25
N GLN A 118 8.43 -21.30 4.09
CA GLN A 118 7.52 -21.72 3.05
C GLN A 118 7.93 -23.11 2.57
N GLN A 119 6.97 -24.01 2.53
CA GLN A 119 7.14 -25.36 2.01
C GLN A 119 7.80 -25.27 0.62
N LEU A 120 8.95 -25.92 0.44
CA LEU A 120 9.75 -26.00 -0.79
C LEU A 120 8.98 -26.39 -2.08
N PHE A 121 7.69 -26.70 -1.96
CA PHE A 121 6.85 -27.28 -3.00
C PHE A 121 5.91 -26.27 -3.69
N MET A 122 5.88 -25.00 -3.30
CA MET A 122 5.02 -23.98 -3.93
C MET A 122 5.80 -23.08 -4.90
N LYS A 123 6.25 -23.62 -6.04
CA LYS A 123 7.07 -22.89 -7.04
C LYS A 123 6.44 -21.57 -7.49
N ASP A 124 5.12 -21.51 -7.66
CA ASP A 124 4.43 -20.30 -8.13
C ASP A 124 4.34 -19.21 -7.04
N ALA A 125 4.20 -19.61 -5.78
CA ALA A 125 4.22 -18.68 -4.64
C ALA A 125 5.62 -18.04 -4.52
N HIS A 126 6.68 -18.84 -4.62
CA HIS A 126 8.06 -18.34 -4.61
C HIS A 126 8.37 -17.41 -5.78
N ARG A 127 7.87 -17.72 -6.99
CA ARG A 127 8.02 -16.85 -8.16
C ARG A 127 7.33 -15.50 -7.94
N MET A 128 6.09 -15.50 -7.44
CA MET A 128 5.36 -14.27 -7.16
C MET A 128 6.04 -13.42 -6.08
N GLU A 129 6.49 -14.04 -4.99
CA GLU A 129 7.21 -13.36 -3.91
C GLU A 129 8.52 -12.73 -4.40
N SER A 130 9.30 -13.48 -5.19
CA SER A 130 10.54 -12.99 -5.81
C SER A 130 10.27 -11.81 -6.76
N ALA A 131 9.20 -11.89 -7.56
CA ALA A 131 8.81 -10.80 -8.45
C ALA A 131 8.39 -9.54 -7.67
N LEU A 132 7.62 -9.70 -6.59
CA LEU A 132 7.24 -8.58 -5.71
C LEU A 132 8.46 -7.94 -5.03
N ALA A 133 9.39 -8.77 -4.53
CA ALA A 133 10.64 -8.29 -3.94
C ALA A 133 11.47 -7.50 -4.97
N ALA A 134 11.58 -7.98 -6.21
CA ALA A 134 12.25 -7.27 -7.29
C ALA A 134 11.58 -5.93 -7.62
N CYS A 135 10.24 -5.89 -7.68
CA CYS A 135 9.50 -4.64 -7.85
C CYS A 135 9.75 -3.65 -6.71
N ASP A 136 9.78 -4.15 -5.48
CA ASP A 136 10.07 -3.32 -4.30
C ASP A 136 11.49 -2.76 -4.37
N LEU A 137 12.51 -3.56 -4.73
CA LEU A 137 13.89 -3.09 -4.91
C LEU A 137 14.00 -1.97 -5.95
N LEU A 138 13.31 -2.10 -7.09
CA LEU A 138 13.28 -1.06 -8.11
C LEU A 138 12.61 0.22 -7.60
N ASN A 139 11.52 0.09 -6.87
CA ASN A 139 10.82 1.23 -6.26
C ASN A 139 11.60 1.86 -5.10
N ASP A 140 12.48 1.11 -4.45
CA ASP A 140 13.37 1.60 -3.38
C ASP A 140 14.50 2.43 -3.99
N ARG A 141 15.09 1.96 -5.09
CA ARG A 141 16.21 2.62 -5.77
C ARG A 141 15.78 3.84 -6.60
N TYR A 142 14.74 3.70 -7.41
CA TYR A 142 14.41 4.70 -8.44
C TYR A 142 13.24 5.62 -8.07
N GLY A 143 12.55 5.34 -6.97
CA GLY A 143 11.44 6.15 -6.48
C GLY A 143 10.11 5.38 -6.39
N GLU A 144 9.20 5.94 -5.61
CA GLU A 144 7.91 5.30 -5.34
C GLU A 144 7.09 5.09 -6.63
N MET A 145 6.62 3.86 -6.86
CA MET A 145 5.74 3.48 -7.98
C MET A 145 6.38 3.61 -9.37
N VAL A 146 7.71 3.50 -9.48
CA VAL A 146 8.43 3.34 -10.77
C VAL A 146 7.98 2.06 -11.46
N VAL A 147 7.95 0.95 -10.73
CA VAL A 147 7.31 -0.29 -11.16
C VAL A 147 5.97 -0.43 -10.45
N ARG A 148 4.91 -0.52 -11.23
CA ARG A 148 3.53 -0.63 -10.75
C ARG A 148 2.75 -1.62 -11.61
N ARG A 149 1.66 -2.16 -11.06
CA ARG A 149 0.76 -3.02 -11.84
C ARG A 149 0.13 -2.24 -12.99
N GLY A 150 0.01 -2.89 -14.15
CA GLY A 150 -0.53 -2.28 -15.39
C GLY A 150 -1.95 -1.71 -15.25
N SER A 151 -2.75 -2.25 -14.32
CA SER A 151 -4.08 -1.70 -13.98
C SER A 151 -4.03 -0.26 -13.45
N LEU A 152 -2.89 0.17 -12.91
CA LEU A 152 -2.65 1.55 -12.49
C LEU A 152 -2.17 2.47 -13.63
N MET A 153 -1.81 1.91 -14.81
CA MET A 153 -1.34 2.71 -15.94
C MET A 153 -2.46 3.45 -16.67
N GLN A 154 -3.71 2.97 -16.61
CA GLN A 154 -4.87 3.65 -17.22
C GLN A 154 -5.26 4.94 -16.49
N ILE A 155 -4.68 5.19 -15.32
CA ILE A 155 -4.99 6.33 -14.44
C ILE A 155 -3.88 7.40 -14.56
N GLN A 156 -3.36 7.60 -15.77
CA GLN A 156 -2.23 8.50 -16.04
C GLN A 156 -2.62 9.95 -16.33
N LYS A 157 -3.91 10.26 -16.51
CA LYS A 157 -4.30 11.67 -16.60
C LYS A 157 -4.15 12.29 -15.21
N LYS A 158 -3.21 13.23 -15.10
CA LYS A 158 -2.94 14.10 -13.94
C LYS A 158 -4.22 14.75 -13.35
N GLN A 159 -5.30 14.76 -14.12
CA GLN A 159 -6.64 15.27 -13.80
C GLN A 159 -7.52 14.29 -13.00
N ASP A 160 -7.31 12.97 -13.06
CA ASP A 160 -8.25 12.01 -12.47
C ASP A 160 -7.93 11.65 -11.00
N ILE A 161 -6.68 11.83 -10.55
CA ILE A 161 -6.28 11.66 -9.15
C ILE A 161 -5.21 12.71 -8.74
N PRO A 162 -5.58 13.75 -7.96
CA PRO A 162 -4.63 14.78 -7.51
C PRO A 162 -3.54 14.19 -6.61
N GLY A 163 -2.27 14.24 -7.03
CA GLY A 163 -1.11 13.76 -6.26
C GLY A 163 -0.55 12.40 -6.70
N LEU A 164 -1.00 11.82 -7.81
CA LEU A 164 -0.31 10.71 -8.49
C LEU A 164 0.92 11.27 -9.24
N GLY A 165 1.85 11.87 -8.50
CA GLY A 165 3.01 12.57 -9.05
C GLY A 165 4.18 11.61 -9.25
N PHE A 166 4.42 11.20 -10.50
CA PHE A 166 5.72 10.72 -10.92
C PHE A 166 6.69 11.91 -10.84
N GLN A 167 7.42 12.06 -9.73
CA GLN A 167 8.58 12.96 -9.71
C GLN A 167 9.65 12.29 -10.58
N LYS A 168 9.70 12.66 -11.87
CA LYS A 168 10.89 12.42 -12.68
C LYS A 168 12.04 13.16 -12.02
N ARG A 169 12.79 12.50 -11.13
CA ARG A 169 14.20 12.85 -10.94
C ARG A 169 14.89 12.34 -12.19
N PHE A 170 14.96 13.21 -13.20
CA PHE A 170 15.92 13.02 -14.27
C PHE A 170 17.29 12.93 -13.58
N ILE A 171 17.92 11.76 -13.67
CA ILE A 171 19.37 11.68 -13.50
C ILE A 171 19.89 12.40 -14.74
N THR A 172 20.23 13.68 -14.61
CA THR A 172 21.08 14.33 -15.60
C THR A 172 22.48 13.80 -15.37
N ASP A 173 22.97 13.00 -16.31
CA ASP A 173 24.40 12.83 -16.51
C ASP A 173 25.02 14.21 -16.68
N ALA A 174 25.88 14.59 -15.73
CA ALA A 174 26.72 15.76 -15.82
C ALA A 174 28.15 15.32 -15.51
N SER A 175 28.88 14.90 -16.55
CA SER A 175 30.35 14.85 -16.58
C SER A 175 30.80 14.69 -18.04
N SER A 176 30.52 15.70 -18.84
CA SER A 176 31.28 16.02 -20.06
C SER A 176 31.41 17.52 -20.12
N GLU A 177 32.65 17.98 -20.31
CA GLU A 177 33.14 19.37 -20.41
C GLU A 177 33.73 19.98 -19.11
N GLU A 178 35.01 19.69 -18.88
CA GLU A 178 35.99 20.72 -18.52
C GLU A 178 37.12 20.66 -19.57
N LEU A 179 36.99 21.51 -20.60
CA LEU A 179 38.10 22.04 -21.38
C LEU A 179 38.09 23.55 -21.16
N ASP A 180 39.21 24.05 -20.61
CA ASP A 180 39.83 25.37 -20.84
C ASP A 180 40.36 26.00 -19.55
N ALA A 181 41.63 25.71 -19.25
CA ALA A 181 42.61 26.62 -18.65
C ALA A 181 44.03 26.20 -19.06
#